data_AF-A0ABC8UVA2-F1
#
_entry.id   AF-A0ABC8UVA2-F1
#
_cell.length_a   1.000
_cell.length_b   1.000
_cell.length_c   1.000
_cell.angle_alpha   90.00
_cell.angle_beta   90.00
_cell.angle_gamma   90.00
#
_symmetry.space_group_name_H-M   'P 1'
#
loop_
_entity.id
_entity.type
_entity.pdbx_description
1 polymer ?
#
loop_
_entity_poly.entity_id
_entity_poly.type
_entity_poly.pdbx_seq_one_letter_code
_entity_poly.pdbx_strand_id
1 'polypeptide(L)'
;MKGIFCIIADNLIKSEIYSDYVQAHLAPSGYLKLPNNLPAYLEKCRFLPKLNNEIPAERNSTYKERFSSLENLVLIMFEHDTVLIPKETAWFGYYPDGEFNPVMPPQQTQLYTEDWIGLKTLDDAGKVKFINVTGNHLGITRADMRKYVVPYLKDEESTESGTTEVVHPSSSESHQNMQVFRQGLDTASTEVMIEGSPSYSWPSSIKSVFGELLGFAGNE
;
A
#
# COMPACT_ATOMS: atom_id res chain seq x y z
N MET A 1 -21.38 14.51 14.48
CA MET A 1 -20.16 14.35 13.66
C MET A 1 -19.68 15.73 13.22
N LYS A 2 -18.56 16.22 13.76
CA LYS A 2 -17.90 17.46 13.31
C LYS A 2 -16.43 17.13 13.09
N GLY A 3 -15.96 17.10 11.85
CA GLY A 3 -14.58 16.75 11.52
C GLY A 3 -14.37 16.54 10.02
N ILE A 4 -13.11 16.62 9.60
CA ILE A 4 -12.68 16.52 8.19
C ILE A 4 -13.12 15.19 7.55
N PHE A 5 -13.05 14.06 8.27
CA PHE A 5 -13.46 12.75 7.74
C PHE A 5 -14.94 12.67 7.36
N CYS A 6 -15.82 13.33 8.13
CA CYS A 6 -17.25 13.36 7.80
C CYS A 6 -17.50 14.13 6.49
N ILE A 7 -16.72 15.18 6.24
CA ILE A 7 -16.80 15.97 5.02
C ILE A 7 -16.28 15.15 3.83
N ILE A 8 -15.14 14.47 3.98
CA ILE A 8 -14.58 13.59 2.94
C ILE A 8 -15.55 12.45 2.61
N ALA A 9 -16.09 11.77 3.63
CA ALA A 9 -17.04 10.68 3.43
C ALA A 9 -18.33 11.16 2.76
N ASP A 10 -18.89 12.29 3.20
CA ASP A 10 -20.10 12.88 2.60
C ASP A 10 -19.85 13.27 1.14
N ASN A 11 -18.68 13.84 0.83
CA ASN A 11 -18.28 14.17 -0.55
C ASN A 11 -18.14 12.92 -1.43
N LEU A 12 -17.53 11.84 -0.92
CA LEU A 12 -17.39 10.57 -1.64
C LEU A 12 -18.74 9.88 -1.90
N ILE A 13 -19.66 9.95 -0.94
CA ILE A 13 -21.01 9.42 -1.11
C ILE A 13 -21.74 10.22 -2.20
N LYS A 14 -21.71 11.56 -2.10
CA LYS A 14 -22.28 12.46 -3.11
C LYS A 14 -21.61 12.35 -4.48
N SER A 15 -20.39 11.83 -4.55
CA SER A 15 -19.65 11.66 -5.80
C SER A 15 -19.98 10.37 -6.54
N GLU A 16 -20.95 9.57 -6.06
CA GLU A 16 -21.30 8.28 -6.64
C GLU A 16 -20.08 7.39 -6.88
N ILE A 17 -19.19 7.31 -5.87
CA ILE A 17 -17.90 6.59 -5.98
C ILE A 17 -18.08 5.11 -6.37
N TYR A 18 -19.25 4.55 -6.08
CA TYR A 18 -19.65 3.18 -6.39
C TYR A 18 -20.50 3.04 -7.67
N SER A 19 -20.61 4.09 -8.49
CA SER A 19 -21.24 3.97 -9.81
C SER A 19 -20.42 3.08 -10.74
N ASP A 20 -21.10 2.41 -11.69
CA ASP A 20 -20.46 1.51 -12.64
C ASP A 20 -19.37 2.18 -13.48
N TYR A 21 -19.59 3.45 -13.84
CA TYR A 21 -18.62 4.22 -14.60
C TYR A 21 -17.34 4.48 -13.79
N VAL A 22 -17.48 4.95 -12.55
CA VAL A 22 -16.34 5.30 -11.69
C VAL A 22 -15.54 4.05 -11.34
N GLN A 23 -16.22 2.97 -10.94
CA GLN A 23 -15.59 1.68 -10.64
C GLN A 23 -14.86 1.06 -11.85
N ALA A 24 -15.23 1.41 -13.08
CA ALA A 24 -14.56 0.94 -14.31
C ALA A 24 -13.36 1.79 -14.73
N HIS A 25 -13.31 3.07 -14.36
CA HIS A 25 -12.36 4.04 -14.94
C HIS A 25 -11.47 4.74 -13.90
N LEU A 26 -11.72 4.57 -12.60
CA LEU A 26 -10.95 5.19 -11.52
C LEU A 26 -10.38 4.13 -10.58
N ALA A 27 -9.10 3.80 -10.75
CA ALA A 27 -8.47 2.73 -9.99
C ALA A 27 -8.63 2.85 -8.45
N PRO A 28 -8.49 4.06 -7.84
CA PRO A 28 -8.70 4.20 -6.41
C PRO A 28 -10.09 3.83 -5.89
N SER A 29 -11.12 3.99 -6.74
CA SER A 29 -12.50 3.67 -6.33
C SER A 29 -12.69 2.18 -6.02
N GLY A 30 -11.84 1.31 -6.57
CA GLY A 30 -11.90 -0.14 -6.33
C GLY A 30 -11.46 -0.57 -4.93
N TYR A 31 -10.86 0.33 -4.14
CA TYR A 31 -10.44 0.05 -2.76
C TYR A 31 -10.86 1.11 -1.75
N LEU A 32 -11.78 2.00 -2.14
CA LEU A 32 -12.43 2.89 -1.18
C LEU A 32 -13.53 2.13 -0.43
N LYS A 33 -13.28 1.85 0.84
CA LYS A 33 -14.28 1.34 1.79
C LYS A 33 -14.81 2.52 2.61
N LEU A 34 -16.13 2.65 2.69
CA LEU A 34 -16.81 3.66 3.51
C LEU A 34 -17.56 2.95 4.64
N PRO A 35 -17.13 3.06 5.91
CA PRO A 35 -17.76 2.36 7.03
C PRO A 35 -19.25 2.69 7.18
N ASN A 36 -19.66 3.92 6.88
CA ASN A 36 -21.05 4.38 6.96
C ASN A 36 -21.88 4.05 5.70
N ASN A 37 -21.31 3.43 4.67
CA ASN A 37 -22.01 3.02 3.46
C ASN A 37 -21.57 1.61 2.99
N LEU A 38 -21.45 0.69 3.94
CA LEU A 38 -21.06 -0.70 3.68
C LEU A 38 -21.97 -1.45 2.70
N PRO A 39 -23.31 -1.27 2.69
CA PRO A 39 -24.15 -1.94 1.70
C PRO A 39 -23.74 -1.60 0.26
N ALA A 40 -23.50 -0.31 -0.05
CA ALA A 40 -23.06 0.08 -1.39
C ALA A 40 -21.63 -0.41 -1.68
N TYR A 41 -20.73 -0.38 -0.69
CA TYR A 41 -19.39 -0.96 -0.82
C TYR A 41 -19.44 -2.45 -1.20
N LEU A 42 -20.19 -3.26 -0.45
CA LEU A 42 -20.29 -4.71 -0.67
C LEU A 42 -20.98 -5.05 -1.99
N GLU A 43 -21.99 -4.27 -2.41
CA GLU A 43 -22.75 -4.53 -3.64
C GLU A 43 -22.01 -4.06 -4.92
N LYS A 44 -21.31 -2.93 -4.86
CA LYS A 44 -20.86 -2.21 -6.07
C LYS A 44 -19.36 -2.03 -6.19
N CYS A 45 -18.60 -2.11 -5.08
CA CYS A 45 -17.15 -1.99 -5.17
C CYS A 45 -16.57 -3.25 -5.84
N ARG A 46 -15.91 -3.07 -7.00
CA ARG A 46 -15.60 -4.18 -7.91
C ARG A 46 -14.39 -5.02 -7.50
N PHE A 47 -13.56 -4.52 -6.60
CA PHE A 47 -12.25 -5.12 -6.32
C PHE A 47 -12.09 -5.52 -4.86
N LEU A 48 -12.03 -4.57 -3.93
CA LEU A 48 -11.62 -4.86 -2.55
C LEU A 48 -12.54 -5.86 -1.81
N PRO A 49 -13.88 -5.75 -1.82
CA PRO A 49 -14.73 -6.73 -1.11
C PRO A 49 -14.54 -8.16 -1.61
N LYS A 50 -14.29 -8.33 -2.91
CA LYS A 50 -14.04 -9.63 -3.53
C LYS A 50 -12.66 -10.17 -3.17
N LEU A 51 -11.62 -9.34 -3.25
CA LEU A 51 -10.26 -9.73 -2.89
C LEU A 51 -10.17 -10.12 -1.41
N ASN A 52 -10.83 -9.36 -0.54
CA ASN A 52 -10.83 -9.57 0.91
C ASN A 52 -11.81 -10.67 1.38
N ASN A 53 -12.49 -11.38 0.46
CA ASN A 53 -13.49 -12.40 0.80
C ASN A 53 -14.60 -11.87 1.75
N GLU A 54 -14.99 -10.61 1.60
CA GLU A 54 -16.00 -9.95 2.45
C GLU A 54 -17.43 -10.35 2.08
N ILE A 55 -17.66 -10.82 0.84
CA ILE A 55 -18.98 -11.24 0.35
C ILE A 55 -19.17 -12.75 0.64
N PRO A 56 -20.02 -13.16 1.60
CA PRO A 56 -20.09 -14.55 2.05
C PRO A 56 -20.40 -15.58 0.95
N ALA A 57 -21.29 -15.22 0.03
CA ALA A 57 -21.70 -16.10 -1.07
C ALA A 57 -20.62 -16.26 -2.18
N GLU A 58 -19.61 -15.39 -2.19
CA GLU A 58 -18.56 -15.35 -3.23
C GLU A 58 -17.16 -15.66 -2.68
N ARG A 59 -17.05 -16.05 -1.40
CA ARG A 59 -15.76 -16.34 -0.76
C ARG A 59 -14.98 -17.39 -1.56
N ASN A 60 -13.73 -17.05 -1.86
CA ASN A 60 -12.85 -17.85 -2.69
C ASN A 60 -11.74 -18.49 -1.85
N SER A 61 -11.78 -19.82 -1.69
CA SER A 61 -10.77 -20.55 -0.91
C SER A 61 -9.38 -20.48 -1.53
N THR A 62 -9.29 -20.41 -2.87
CA THR A 62 -8.00 -20.29 -3.57
C THR A 62 -7.28 -18.99 -3.22
N TYR A 63 -8.00 -17.90 -2.95
CA TYR A 63 -7.38 -16.64 -2.49
C TYR A 63 -6.72 -16.84 -1.13
N LYS A 64 -7.45 -17.48 -0.20
CA LYS A 64 -6.93 -17.82 1.12
C LYS A 64 -5.73 -18.75 1.05
N GLU A 65 -5.81 -19.83 0.27
CA GLU A 65 -4.73 -20.81 0.12
C GLU A 65 -3.45 -20.15 -0.40
N ARG A 66 -3.56 -19.32 -1.45
CA ARG A 66 -2.41 -18.63 -2.06
C ARG A 66 -1.83 -17.54 -1.17
N PHE A 67 -2.67 -16.77 -0.49
CA PHE A 67 -2.17 -15.77 0.45
C PHE A 67 -1.46 -16.45 1.64
N SER A 68 -2.04 -17.53 2.16
CA SER A 68 -1.45 -18.32 3.25
C SER A 68 -0.14 -19.04 2.87
N SER A 69 0.13 -19.22 1.57
CA SER A 69 1.35 -19.88 1.10
C SER A 69 2.57 -18.96 1.09
N LEU A 70 2.41 -17.66 1.37
CA LEU A 70 3.53 -16.74 1.49
C LEU A 70 4.55 -17.26 2.51
N GLU A 71 5.84 -17.06 2.22
CA GLU A 71 6.92 -17.38 3.17
C GLU A 71 6.98 -16.32 4.27
N ASN A 72 6.90 -15.05 3.88
CA ASN A 72 6.89 -13.89 4.77
C ASN A 72 5.90 -12.85 4.26
N LEU A 73 5.17 -12.22 5.18
CA LEU A 73 4.33 -11.06 4.91
C LEU A 73 4.82 -9.88 5.77
N VAL A 74 5.56 -8.96 5.15
CA VAL A 74 6.13 -7.80 5.84
C VAL A 74 5.24 -6.58 5.60
N LEU A 75 4.58 -6.11 6.66
CA LEU A 75 3.64 -5.00 6.62
C LEU A 75 4.25 -3.78 7.32
N ILE A 76 4.56 -2.75 6.54
CA ILE A 76 5.19 -1.53 7.05
C ILE A 76 4.14 -0.42 7.13
N MET A 77 3.93 0.11 8.33
CA MET A 77 3.10 1.29 8.58
C MET A 77 4.00 2.49 8.86
N PHE A 78 3.61 3.66 8.35
CA PHE A 78 4.28 4.93 8.60
C PHE A 78 3.58 5.68 9.72
N GLU A 79 4.35 6.10 10.72
CA GLU A 79 3.77 6.68 11.94
C GLU A 79 2.99 7.99 11.67
N HIS A 80 3.46 8.77 10.69
CA HIS A 80 2.87 10.05 10.30
C HIS A 80 2.17 9.98 8.93
N ASP A 81 1.71 8.78 8.51
CA ASP A 81 0.97 8.66 7.26
C ASP A 81 -0.33 9.49 7.30
N THR A 82 -0.51 10.37 6.32
CA THR A 82 -1.72 11.16 6.12
C THR A 82 -2.46 10.81 4.82
N VAL A 83 -1.91 9.89 4.02
CA VAL A 83 -2.49 9.42 2.76
C VAL A 83 -3.37 8.20 3.02
N LEU A 84 -2.88 7.26 3.83
CA LEU A 84 -3.67 6.13 4.30
C LEU A 84 -4.58 6.55 5.46
N ILE A 85 -5.88 6.39 5.28
CA ILE A 85 -6.90 6.79 6.26
C ILE A 85 -7.85 5.60 6.50
N PRO A 86 -7.79 4.93 7.67
CA PRO A 86 -6.80 5.12 8.73
C PRO A 86 -5.43 4.54 8.33
N LYS A 87 -4.32 5.02 8.92
CA LYS A 87 -2.96 4.51 8.60
C LYS A 87 -2.81 3.02 8.90
N GLU A 88 -3.58 2.51 9.87
CA GLU A 88 -3.63 1.12 10.27
C GLU A 88 -4.11 0.18 9.15
N THR A 89 -4.69 0.71 8.06
CA THR A 89 -4.97 -0.09 6.86
C THR A 89 -3.72 -0.75 6.27
N ALA A 90 -2.53 -0.16 6.48
CA ALA A 90 -1.24 -0.77 6.13
C ALA A 90 -1.00 -2.13 6.83
N TRP A 91 -1.68 -2.36 7.94
CA TRP A 91 -1.62 -3.59 8.74
C TRP A 91 -2.92 -4.39 8.70
N PHE A 92 -3.85 -4.12 7.79
CA PHE A 92 -5.22 -4.67 7.79
C PHE A 92 -6.08 -4.27 9.00
N GLY A 93 -5.68 -3.24 9.75
CA GLY A 93 -6.57 -2.57 10.70
C GLY A 93 -7.58 -1.69 9.97
N TYR A 94 -8.75 -1.48 10.57
CA TYR A 94 -9.79 -0.65 9.96
C TYR A 94 -10.82 -0.16 10.99
N TYR A 95 -11.76 0.68 10.56
CA TYR A 95 -12.87 1.12 11.39
C TYR A 95 -13.96 0.04 11.56
N PRO A 96 -14.71 0.07 12.68
CA PRO A 96 -15.91 -0.73 12.82
C PRO A 96 -17.02 -0.29 11.86
N ASP A 97 -17.94 -1.19 11.58
CA ASP A 97 -19.05 -0.95 10.67
C ASP A 97 -19.92 0.23 11.14
N GLY A 98 -20.20 1.17 10.25
CA GLY A 98 -21.01 2.36 10.54
C GLY A 98 -20.26 3.52 11.19
N GLU A 99 -19.03 3.32 11.67
CA GLU A 99 -18.30 4.30 12.48
C GLU A 99 -16.90 4.58 11.90
N PHE A 100 -16.30 5.72 12.26
CA PHE A 100 -14.93 6.10 11.86
C PHE A 100 -13.98 6.14 13.06
N ASN A 101 -14.41 5.58 14.19
CA ASN A 101 -13.64 5.44 15.42
C ASN A 101 -14.30 4.43 16.36
N PRO A 102 -13.54 3.77 17.26
CA PRO A 102 -12.08 3.71 17.27
C PRO A 102 -11.53 2.94 16.05
N VAL A 103 -10.22 3.04 15.77
CA VAL A 103 -9.58 2.17 14.78
C VAL A 103 -9.33 0.80 15.43
N MET A 104 -9.75 -0.27 14.77
CA MET A 104 -9.49 -1.64 15.21
C MET A 104 -8.15 -2.14 14.66
N PRO A 105 -7.30 -2.75 15.48
CA PRO A 105 -6.14 -3.49 14.99
C PRO A 105 -6.60 -4.71 14.16
N PRO A 106 -5.73 -5.27 13.29
CA PRO A 106 -6.10 -6.40 12.44
C PRO A 106 -6.71 -7.56 13.22
N GLN A 107 -6.18 -7.89 14.41
CA GLN A 107 -6.65 -9.02 15.23
C GLN A 107 -8.09 -8.89 15.73
N GLN A 108 -8.69 -7.70 15.65
CA GLN A 108 -10.09 -7.45 16.02
C GLN A 108 -11.03 -7.41 14.81
N THR A 109 -10.51 -7.41 13.58
CA THR A 109 -11.33 -7.40 12.37
C THR A 109 -11.90 -8.80 12.09
N GLN A 110 -13.10 -8.86 11.48
CA GLN A 110 -13.69 -10.15 11.07
C GLN A 110 -12.83 -10.89 10.04
N LEU A 111 -12.20 -10.15 9.12
CA LEU A 111 -11.25 -10.69 8.14
C LEU A 111 -10.15 -11.54 8.80
N TYR A 112 -9.65 -11.09 9.96
CA TYR A 112 -8.66 -11.82 10.74
C TYR A 112 -9.29 -12.91 11.60
N THR A 113 -10.31 -12.59 12.40
CA THR A 113 -10.84 -13.53 13.41
C THR A 113 -11.50 -14.75 12.79
N GLU A 114 -12.14 -14.59 11.64
CA GLU A 114 -12.69 -15.68 10.83
C GLU A 114 -11.72 -16.17 9.73
N ASP A 115 -10.53 -15.56 9.65
CA ASP A 115 -9.44 -15.94 8.75
C ASP A 115 -9.86 -16.01 7.27
N TRP A 116 -10.56 -14.99 6.78
CA TRP A 116 -11.17 -14.96 5.44
C TRP A 116 -10.17 -15.11 4.30
N ILE A 117 -8.99 -14.52 4.48
CA ILE A 117 -7.90 -14.55 3.48
C ILE A 117 -6.69 -15.33 3.96
N GLY A 118 -6.68 -15.89 5.17
CA GLY A 118 -5.50 -16.59 5.70
C GLY A 118 -4.51 -15.72 6.47
N LEU A 119 -4.86 -14.46 6.76
CA LEU A 119 -3.99 -13.55 7.51
C LEU A 119 -3.69 -14.07 8.93
N LYS A 120 -4.69 -14.61 9.62
CA LYS A 120 -4.48 -15.21 10.94
C LYS A 120 -3.64 -16.47 10.84
N THR A 121 -3.87 -17.28 9.80
CA THR A 121 -3.04 -18.48 9.55
C THR A 121 -1.55 -18.10 9.36
N LEU A 122 -1.25 -17.05 8.60
CA LEU A 122 0.13 -16.55 8.44
C LEU A 122 0.71 -16.00 9.75
N ASP A 123 -0.09 -15.25 10.52
CA ASP A 123 0.36 -14.61 11.75
C ASP A 123 0.65 -15.66 12.84
N ASP A 124 -0.25 -16.64 13.01
CA ASP A 124 -0.06 -17.78 13.92
C ASP A 124 1.18 -18.62 13.54
N ALA A 125 1.51 -18.71 12.24
CA ALA A 125 2.71 -19.36 11.75
C ALA A 125 3.99 -18.50 11.91
N GLY A 126 3.89 -17.30 12.48
CA GLY A 126 5.01 -16.38 12.71
C GLY A 126 5.55 -15.72 11.44
N LYS A 127 4.82 -15.78 10.32
CA LYS A 127 5.24 -15.29 9.00
C LYS A 127 4.89 -13.83 8.76
N VAL A 128 3.99 -13.25 9.55
CA VAL A 128 3.64 -11.83 9.46
C VAL A 128 4.60 -10.99 10.30
N LYS A 129 5.00 -9.83 9.78
CA LYS A 129 5.80 -8.83 10.48
C LYS A 129 5.10 -7.49 10.42
N PHE A 130 4.57 -7.03 11.55
CA PHE A 130 4.00 -5.70 11.71
C PHE A 130 5.11 -4.73 12.13
N ILE A 131 5.51 -3.84 11.22
CA ILE A 131 6.65 -2.92 11.40
C ILE A 131 6.17 -1.49 11.30
N ASN A 132 6.39 -0.70 12.35
CA ASN A 132 6.07 0.73 12.34
C ASN A 132 7.38 1.50 12.20
N VAL A 133 7.43 2.44 11.27
CA VAL A 133 8.59 3.30 11.04
C VAL A 133 8.19 4.76 11.13
N THR A 134 9.12 5.57 11.62
CA THR A 134 8.95 7.02 11.66
C THR A 134 9.02 7.60 10.25
N GLY A 135 8.00 8.34 9.83
CA GLY A 135 7.97 8.98 8.51
C GLY A 135 6.56 9.30 8.04
N ASN A 136 6.47 10.09 6.98
CA ASN A 136 5.23 10.28 6.21
C ASN A 136 5.05 9.11 5.22
N HIS A 137 4.00 9.14 4.41
CA HIS A 137 3.73 8.14 3.37
C HIS A 137 4.98 7.87 2.49
N LEU A 138 5.43 6.62 2.45
CA LEU A 138 6.64 6.15 1.74
C LEU A 138 7.96 6.77 2.22
N GLY A 139 7.95 7.56 3.31
CA GLY A 139 9.10 8.22 3.89
C GLY A 139 9.94 7.30 4.78
N ILE A 140 10.45 6.20 4.23
CA ILE A 140 11.29 5.23 4.97
C ILE A 140 12.78 5.58 4.89
N THR A 141 13.50 5.51 6.01
CA THR A 141 14.93 5.77 6.04
C THR A 141 15.74 4.62 5.41
N ARG A 142 16.94 4.91 4.90
CA ARG A 142 17.86 3.86 4.41
C ARG A 142 18.25 2.86 5.51
N ALA A 143 18.31 3.32 6.76
CA ALA A 143 18.61 2.46 7.90
C ALA A 143 17.46 1.48 8.15
N ASP A 144 16.22 1.96 8.14
CA ASP A 144 15.03 1.12 8.30
C ASP A 144 14.84 0.16 7.13
N MET A 145 15.05 0.61 5.88
CA MET A 145 15.05 -0.29 4.71
C MET A 145 16.05 -1.43 4.87
N ARG A 146 17.28 -1.12 5.29
CA ARG A 146 18.32 -2.14 5.50
C ARG A 146 17.96 -3.12 6.61
N LYS A 147 17.25 -2.65 7.64
CA LYS A 147 16.86 -3.45 8.80
C LYS A 147 15.65 -4.33 8.52
N TYR A 148 14.63 -3.79 7.84
CA TYR A 148 13.29 -4.37 7.78
C TYR A 148 12.91 -4.94 6.41
N VAL A 149 13.59 -4.52 5.33
CA VAL A 149 13.28 -4.98 3.96
C VAL A 149 14.38 -5.89 3.42
N VAL A 150 15.63 -5.42 3.45
CA VAL A 150 16.77 -6.14 2.85
C VAL A 150 16.94 -7.59 3.32
N PRO A 151 16.69 -7.97 4.59
CA PRO A 151 16.84 -9.37 5.01
C PRO A 151 15.96 -10.35 4.25
N TYR A 152 14.82 -9.90 3.72
CA TYR A 152 13.86 -10.74 2.97
C TYR A 152 14.13 -10.79 1.46
N LEU A 153 15.15 -10.06 0.98
CA LEU A 153 15.51 -9.99 -0.44
C LEU A 153 16.83 -10.69 -0.74
N LYS A 154 17.48 -11.26 0.27
CA LYS A 154 18.72 -12.02 0.10
C LYS A 154 18.36 -13.49 -0.11
N ASP A 155 19.02 -14.12 -1.08
CA ASP A 155 18.94 -15.56 -1.24
C ASP A 155 19.60 -16.25 -0.03
N GLU A 156 18.95 -17.30 0.48
CA GLU A 156 19.43 -18.14 1.58
C GLU A 156 20.85 -18.70 1.31
N GLU A 157 21.25 -18.83 0.05
CA GLU A 157 22.56 -19.37 -0.38
C GLU A 157 23.76 -18.44 -0.09
N SER A 158 23.53 -17.17 0.26
CA SER A 158 24.61 -16.19 0.44
C SER A 158 25.33 -16.25 1.79
N THR A 159 25.00 -17.21 2.67
CA THR A 159 25.51 -17.25 4.05
C THR A 159 26.46 -18.42 4.37
N GLU A 160 26.73 -19.34 3.42
CA GLU A 160 27.58 -20.54 3.68
C GLU A 160 28.92 -20.59 2.94
N SER A 161 29.41 -19.49 2.34
CA SER A 161 30.77 -19.50 1.76
C SER A 161 31.64 -18.37 2.33
N GLY A 162 32.47 -18.71 3.32
CA GLY A 162 33.51 -17.81 3.77
C GLY A 162 34.21 -18.20 5.07
N THR A 163 35.05 -19.25 5.04
CA THR A 163 36.36 -19.25 5.73
C THR A 163 37.21 -20.44 5.28
N THR A 164 37.98 -20.26 4.21
CA THR A 164 39.35 -20.80 4.11
C THR A 164 40.15 -19.94 3.14
N GLU A 165 40.81 -18.88 3.62
CA GLU A 165 41.84 -18.20 2.85
C GLU A 165 43.19 -18.89 3.12
N VAL A 166 43.71 -19.55 2.08
CA VAL A 166 45.12 -19.94 1.97
C VAL A 166 45.84 -18.86 1.16
N VAL A 167 47.02 -18.51 1.64
CA VAL A 167 47.80 -17.31 1.32
C VAL A 167 48.84 -17.54 0.18
N HIS A 168 49.07 -16.47 -0.62
CA HIS A 168 50.23 -16.10 -1.48
C HIS A 168 50.36 -16.64 -2.95
N PRO A 169 51.12 -15.95 -3.85
CA PRO A 169 51.34 -14.50 -4.01
C PRO A 169 51.33 -13.96 -5.48
N SER A 170 51.37 -12.62 -5.55
CA SER A 170 51.55 -11.65 -6.66
C SER A 170 52.07 -12.05 -8.04
N SER A 171 51.50 -11.43 -9.07
CA SER A 171 52.27 -10.76 -10.14
C SER A 171 51.50 -9.58 -10.74
N SER A 172 52.28 -8.56 -11.10
CA SER A 172 51.93 -7.25 -11.66
C SER A 172 51.50 -7.30 -13.12
N GLU A 173 50.62 -6.40 -13.56
CA GLU A 173 50.86 -5.55 -14.74
C GLU A 173 49.79 -4.45 -14.91
N SER A 174 50.25 -3.33 -15.47
CA SER A 174 49.60 -2.04 -15.66
C SER A 174 48.82 -1.93 -16.96
N HIS A 175 47.72 -1.17 -16.98
CA HIS A 175 47.45 -0.23 -18.08
C HIS A 175 46.49 0.90 -17.67
N GLN A 176 46.93 2.13 -17.90
CA GLN A 176 46.15 3.36 -17.82
C GLN A 176 45.23 3.47 -19.05
N ASN A 177 44.01 3.99 -18.86
CA ASN A 177 43.55 5.06 -19.74
C ASN A 177 42.49 5.93 -19.06
N MET A 178 42.72 7.23 -19.19
CA MET A 178 41.98 8.34 -18.61
C MET A 178 41.08 8.93 -19.69
N GLN A 179 39.80 9.16 -19.40
CA GLN A 179 39.02 10.20 -20.09
C GLN A 179 37.99 10.81 -19.14
N VAL A 180 38.21 12.09 -18.87
CA VAL A 180 37.37 13.06 -18.16
C VAL A 180 36.42 13.73 -19.17
N PHE A 181 35.36 14.39 -18.67
CA PHE A 181 34.39 15.34 -19.26
C PHE A 181 32.94 14.78 -19.25
N ARG A 182 31.90 15.46 -18.74
CA ARG A 182 31.69 16.84 -18.26
C ARG A 182 30.38 16.89 -17.45
N GLN A 183 30.30 17.78 -16.46
CA GLN A 183 29.06 18.15 -15.75
C GLN A 183 28.04 18.79 -16.72
N GLY A 184 26.76 18.49 -16.50
CA GLY A 184 25.61 19.21 -17.05
C GLY A 184 24.50 19.26 -16.00
N LEU A 185 24.29 20.45 -15.45
CA LEU A 185 23.09 20.85 -14.72
C LEU A 185 21.92 20.83 -15.72
N ASP A 186 20.77 20.23 -15.38
CA ASP A 186 19.49 20.65 -15.94
C ASP A 186 18.37 20.30 -14.96
N THR A 187 17.79 21.36 -14.39
CA THR A 187 16.49 21.37 -13.73
C THR A 187 15.41 21.14 -14.78
N ALA A 188 14.70 20.01 -14.69
CA ALA A 188 13.48 19.78 -15.45
C ALA A 188 12.33 19.56 -14.46
N SER A 189 11.40 20.51 -14.44
CA SER A 189 10.07 20.35 -13.85
C SER A 189 9.39 19.14 -14.49
N THR A 190 9.12 18.11 -13.71
CA THR A 190 8.38 16.94 -14.19
C THR A 190 6.88 17.22 -14.10
N GLU A 191 6.35 17.92 -15.09
CA GLU A 191 4.93 17.78 -15.40
C GLU A 191 4.78 16.45 -16.16
N VAL A 192 4.40 15.39 -15.45
CA VAL A 192 4.08 14.10 -16.07
C VAL A 192 2.75 14.29 -16.80
N MET A 193 2.83 14.62 -18.08
CA MET A 193 1.69 14.57 -19.00
C MET A 193 1.30 13.10 -19.20
N ILE A 194 0.21 12.68 -18.55
CA ILE A 194 -0.42 11.39 -18.83
C ILE A 194 -1.24 11.56 -20.11
N GLU A 195 -0.58 11.30 -21.25
CA GLU A 195 -1.24 11.21 -22.54
C GLU A 195 -2.04 9.89 -22.59
N GLY A 196 -3.36 10.01 -22.39
CA GLY A 196 -4.29 8.88 -22.31
C GLY A 196 -5.52 9.13 -21.45
N SER A 197 -5.98 10.38 -21.33
CA SER A 197 -7.21 10.67 -20.59
C SER A 197 -8.44 10.17 -21.35
N PRO A 198 -9.36 9.41 -20.73
CA PRO A 198 -10.65 9.14 -21.34
C PRO A 198 -11.41 10.47 -21.51
N SER A 199 -12.27 10.55 -22.53
CA SER A 199 -13.09 11.72 -22.88
C SER A 199 -14.12 12.15 -21.83
N TYR A 200 -13.98 11.68 -20.59
CA TYR A 200 -14.93 11.87 -19.52
C TYR A 200 -14.42 12.89 -18.52
N SER A 201 -15.14 14.00 -18.42
CA SER A 201 -14.92 14.96 -17.34
C SER A 201 -15.49 14.39 -16.05
N TRP A 202 -14.61 13.95 -15.15
CA TRP A 202 -15.01 13.54 -13.80
C TRP A 202 -15.87 14.62 -13.12
N PRO A 203 -16.91 14.22 -12.36
CA PRO A 203 -17.62 15.11 -11.47
C PRO A 203 -16.66 15.89 -10.56
N SER A 204 -16.95 17.17 -10.31
CA SER A 204 -16.09 18.03 -9.49
C SER A 204 -15.86 17.48 -8.08
N SER A 205 -16.83 16.74 -7.54
CA SER A 205 -16.72 16.06 -6.24
C SER A 205 -15.63 14.97 -6.24
N ILE A 206 -15.54 14.16 -7.30
CA ILE A 206 -14.47 13.16 -7.44
C ILE A 206 -13.11 13.86 -7.54
N LYS A 207 -13.00 14.89 -8.40
CA LYS A 207 -11.76 15.65 -8.55
C LYS A 207 -11.33 16.33 -7.24
N SER A 208 -12.26 16.92 -6.49
CA SER A 208 -11.99 17.56 -5.19
C SER A 208 -11.50 16.54 -4.18
N VAL A 209 -12.19 15.40 -4.04
CA VAL A 209 -11.79 14.38 -3.06
C VAL A 209 -10.41 13.84 -3.38
N PHE A 210 -10.13 13.45 -4.63
CA PHE A 210 -8.81 12.92 -4.96
C PHE A 210 -7.73 14.01 -5.00
N GLY A 211 -8.07 15.25 -5.31
CA GLY A 211 -7.16 16.39 -5.17
C GLY A 211 -6.77 16.67 -3.72
N GLU A 212 -7.75 16.66 -2.80
CA GLU A 212 -7.52 16.81 -1.36
C GLU A 212 -6.80 15.60 -0.75
N LEU A 213 -7.18 14.38 -1.14
CA LEU A 213 -6.64 13.13 -0.59
C LEU A 213 -5.23 12.82 -1.09
N LEU A 214 -4.89 13.21 -2.33
CA LEU A 214 -3.57 13.00 -2.93
C LEU A 214 -2.66 14.24 -2.84
N GLY A 215 -3.10 15.31 -2.16
CA GLY A 215 -2.31 16.52 -1.97
C GLY A 215 -2.05 17.33 -3.25
N PHE A 216 -2.87 17.15 -4.29
CA PHE A 216 -2.84 17.94 -5.53
C PHE A 216 -3.68 19.22 -5.46
N ALA A 217 -4.45 19.42 -4.39
CA ALA A 217 -5.07 20.72 -4.10
C ALA A 217 -3.97 21.68 -3.63
N GLY A 218 -3.44 22.45 -4.57
CA GLY A 218 -2.33 23.37 -4.38
C GLY A 218 -2.61 24.46 -3.35
N ASN A 219 -1.51 24.94 -2.77
CA ASN A 219 -1.38 26.27 -2.20
C ASN A 219 -1.95 27.31 -3.19
N GLU A 220 -2.94 28.06 -2.74
CA GLU A 220 -3.07 29.48 -3.07
C GLU A 220 -2.59 30.31 -1.88
#